data_AF-A0A8D9BQ60-F1
#
_entry.id   AF-A0A8D9BQ60-F1
#
_cell.length_a   1.000
_cell.length_b   1.000
_cell.length_c   1.000
_cell.angle_alpha   90.00
_cell.angle_beta   90.00
_cell.angle_gamma   90.00
#
_symmetry.space_group_name_H-M   'P 1'
#
loop_
_entity.id
_entity.type
_entity.pdbx_description
1 polymer ?
#
loop_
_entity_poly.entity_id
_entity_poly.type
_entity_poly.pdbx_seq_one_letter_code
_entity_poly.pdbx_strand_id
1 'polypeptide(L)'
;MDISSGFIVISVKSRHEDDLEEENLDHNHDSDSSNTLERQKLTNNLKRKAIEDICQRPSKMIHTEVLKEKSENISTEDVTRMRKCIHHARMKVHPKLPKTLEELQESVPSFLEKKNWMYINDKNSNILSLTTEQNLSFMTTYWIIT
;
A
#
# COMPACT_ATOMS: atom_id res chain seq x y z
N MET A 1 37.91 16.37 24.66
CA MET A 1 36.89 17.44 24.78
C MET A 1 35.58 16.74 24.53
N ASP A 2 35.00 16.25 25.62
CA ASP A 2 33.82 15.40 25.61
C ASP A 2 32.59 16.23 25.27
N ILE A 3 31.89 15.85 24.21
CA ILE A 3 30.57 16.39 23.91
C ILE A 3 29.59 15.52 24.70
N SER A 4 29.12 16.10 25.80
CA SER A 4 28.04 15.62 26.64
C SER A 4 26.89 15.03 25.81
N SER A 5 26.71 13.71 25.89
CA SER A 5 25.49 13.02 25.45
C SER A 5 24.32 13.55 26.27
N GLY A 6 23.51 14.41 25.66
CA GLY A 6 22.27 14.90 26.23
C GLY A 6 21.27 13.76 26.36
N PHE A 7 20.87 13.44 27.59
CA PHE A 7 19.77 12.54 27.88
C PHE A 7 18.43 13.20 27.49
N ILE A 8 17.63 12.52 26.68
CA ILE A 8 16.21 12.83 26.51
C ILE A 8 15.42 11.84 27.35
N VAL A 9 14.84 12.31 28.45
CA VAL A 9 13.94 11.50 29.30
C VAL A 9 12.51 11.68 28.77
N ILE A 10 11.94 10.63 28.20
CA ILE A 10 10.51 10.59 27.84
C ILE A 10 9.78 9.86 28.97
N SER A 11 9.11 10.61 29.86
CA SER A 11 8.24 10.01 30.88
C SER A 11 6.92 9.56 30.25
N VAL A 12 6.76 8.27 30.01
CA VAL A 12 5.46 7.66 29.73
C VAL A 12 4.83 7.23 31.06
N LYS A 13 3.67 7.79 31.40
CA LYS A 13 2.92 7.42 32.60
C LYS A 13 1.91 6.33 32.26
N SER A 14 2.26 5.05 32.50
CA SER A 14 1.28 3.96 32.52
C SER A 14 0.83 3.67 33.96
N ARG A 15 -0.44 3.30 34.06
CA ARG A 15 -1.22 3.17 35.28
C ARG A 15 -1.39 1.69 35.59
N HIS A 16 -0.47 1.10 36.36
CA HIS A 16 -0.68 -0.03 37.29
C HIS A 16 0.65 -0.34 38.00
N GLU A 17 0.56 -0.64 39.30
CA GLU A 17 1.66 -0.78 40.27
C GLU A 17 2.59 -1.97 39.99
N ASP A 18 3.87 -1.70 40.28
CA ASP A 18 4.94 -2.61 40.69
C ASP A 18 5.34 -3.76 39.77
N ASP A 19 6.14 -3.42 38.76
CA ASP A 19 7.42 -4.10 38.46
C ASP A 19 8.24 -3.15 37.56
N LEU A 20 9.17 -2.41 38.16
CA LEU A 20 10.16 -1.64 37.40
C LEU A 20 11.22 -2.62 36.89
N GLU A 21 10.93 -3.28 35.77
CA GLU A 21 11.97 -3.92 34.98
C GLU A 21 12.86 -2.81 34.41
N GLU A 22 14.03 -2.63 35.02
CA GLU A 22 15.09 -1.75 34.53
C GLU A 22 15.65 -2.40 33.25
N GLU A 23 14.94 -2.21 32.12
CA GLU A 23 15.45 -2.62 30.83
C GLU A 23 16.75 -1.87 30.57
N ASN A 24 17.82 -2.64 30.35
CA ASN A 24 19.13 -2.10 30.04
C ASN A 24 19.07 -1.46 28.64
N LEU A 25 18.75 -0.17 28.58
CA LEU A 25 18.69 0.66 27.38
C LEU A 25 20.09 1.03 26.84
N ASP A 26 21.10 0.20 27.13
CA ASP A 26 22.44 0.38 26.60
C ASP A 26 22.44 0.06 25.10
N HIS A 27 22.10 1.06 24.29
CA HIS A 27 22.10 1.02 22.85
C HIS A 27 23.54 1.10 22.32
N ASN A 28 24.36 0.10 22.65
CA ASN A 28 25.74 -0.02 22.19
C ASN A 28 25.78 -0.63 20.77
N HIS A 29 25.24 0.11 19.80
CA HIS A 29 25.36 -0.21 18.38
C HIS A 29 25.90 1.02 17.64
N ASP A 30 26.71 0.77 16.62
CA ASP A 30 27.20 1.83 15.75
C ASP A 30 26.03 2.54 15.09
N SER A 31 26.13 3.87 14.98
CA SER A 31 25.15 4.68 14.27
C SER A 31 24.99 4.21 12.83
N ASP A 32 23.75 4.18 12.36
CA ASP A 32 23.45 3.93 10.95
C ASP A 32 24.28 4.83 10.02
N SER A 33 24.78 4.25 8.93
CA SER A 33 25.48 5.02 7.90
C SER A 33 24.57 6.10 7.28
N SER A 34 25.14 7.22 6.84
CA SER A 34 24.38 8.27 6.11
C SER A 34 23.58 7.68 4.94
N ASN A 35 24.17 6.71 4.23
CA ASN A 35 23.55 6.07 3.07
C ASN A 35 22.31 5.23 3.46
N THR A 36 22.36 4.49 4.59
CA THR A 36 21.19 3.72 5.06
C THR A 36 20.04 4.65 5.45
N LEU A 37 20.33 5.76 6.12
CA LEU A 37 19.34 6.77 6.49
C LEU A 37 18.71 7.45 5.26
N GLU A 38 19.52 7.85 4.28
CA GLU A 38 19.05 8.43 3.02
C GLU A 38 18.13 7.46 2.27
N ARG A 39 18.51 6.18 2.16
CA ARG A 39 17.69 5.14 1.53
C ARG A 39 16.36 4.93 2.26
N GLN A 40 16.36 4.95 3.60
CA GLN A 40 15.15 4.82 4.39
C GLN A 40 14.21 6.00 4.16
N LYS A 41 14.73 7.23 4.20
CA LYS A 41 13.98 8.46 3.95
C LYS A 41 13.31 8.43 2.57
N LEU A 42 14.09 8.15 1.53
CA LEU A 42 13.60 8.01 0.16
C LEU A 42 12.52 6.94 0.05
N THR A 43 12.74 5.77 0.64
CA THR A 43 11.77 4.66 0.62
C THR A 43 10.46 5.03 1.31
N ASN A 44 10.51 5.75 2.43
CA ASN A 44 9.33 6.17 3.16
C ASN A 44 8.52 7.21 2.38
N ASN A 45 9.19 8.17 1.74
CA ASN A 45 8.54 9.12 0.84
C ASN A 45 7.85 8.41 -0.35
N LEU A 46 8.53 7.44 -0.96
CA LEU A 46 7.96 6.65 -2.05
C LEU A 46 6.75 5.81 -1.61
N LYS A 47 6.77 5.22 -0.41
CA LYS A 47 5.62 4.48 0.13
C LYS A 47 4.39 5.37 0.30
N ARG A 48 4.56 6.59 0.82
CA ARG A 48 3.47 7.56 0.97
C ARG A 48 2.91 7.98 -0.39
N LYS A 49 3.78 8.40 -1.31
CA LYS A 49 3.37 8.78 -2.68
C LYS A 49 2.70 7.64 -3.44
N ALA A 50 3.13 6.40 -3.23
CA ALA A 50 2.53 5.25 -3.88
C ALA A 50 1.06 5.03 -3.51
N ILE A 51 0.64 5.52 -2.33
CA ILE A 51 -0.74 5.48 -1.83
C ILE A 51 -1.52 6.70 -2.34
N GLU A 52 -0.89 7.88 -2.38
CA GLU A 52 -1.50 9.13 -2.86
C GLU A 52 -1.77 9.09 -4.38
N ASP A 53 -0.84 8.56 -5.18
CA ASP A 53 -0.97 8.38 -6.63
C ASP A 53 -0.73 6.91 -7.02
N ILE A 54 -1.79 6.11 -6.88
CA ILE A 54 -1.79 4.67 -7.17
C ILE A 54 -1.57 4.39 -8.65
N CYS A 55 -1.99 5.30 -9.53
CA CYS A 55 -1.92 5.13 -10.98
C CYS A 55 -0.56 5.50 -11.57
N GLN A 56 0.26 6.29 -10.86
CA GLN A 56 1.58 6.68 -11.35
C GLN A 56 2.48 5.48 -11.64
N ARG A 57 3.27 5.57 -12.71
CA ARG A 57 4.27 4.52 -12.99
C ARG A 57 5.37 4.53 -11.90
N PRO A 58 5.73 3.38 -11.30
CA PRO A 58 6.77 3.30 -10.26
C PRO A 58 8.12 3.89 -10.70
N SER A 59 8.51 3.71 -11.97
CA SER A 59 9.75 4.30 -12.49
C SER A 59 9.75 5.82 -12.47
N LYS A 60 8.60 6.45 -12.76
CA LYS A 60 8.46 7.91 -12.72
C LYS A 60 8.55 8.42 -11.28
N MET A 61 7.86 7.75 -10.34
CA MET A 61 7.94 8.09 -8.91
C MET A 61 9.38 8.02 -8.39
N ILE A 62 10.07 6.90 -8.63
CA ILE A 62 11.46 6.72 -8.18
C ILE A 62 12.34 7.81 -8.78
N HIS A 63 12.30 8.00 -10.10
CA HIS A 63 13.14 8.99 -10.76
C HIS A 63 12.89 10.42 -10.26
N THR A 64 11.62 10.81 -10.08
CA THR A 64 11.28 12.14 -9.55
C THR A 64 11.75 12.32 -8.11
N GLU A 65 11.66 11.30 -7.26
CA GLU A 65 12.08 11.42 -5.86
C GLU A 65 13.60 11.44 -5.72
N VAL A 66 14.31 10.61 -6.48
CA VAL A 66 15.78 10.59 -6.51
C VAL A 66 16.34 11.95 -6.95
N LEU A 67 15.77 12.55 -8.00
CA LEU A 67 16.16 13.89 -8.45
C LEU A 67 15.86 14.96 -7.41
N LYS A 68 14.74 14.83 -6.68
CA LYS A 68 14.33 15.80 -5.67
C LYS A 68 15.24 15.77 -4.44
N GLU A 69 15.63 14.57 -3.97
CA GLU A 69 16.49 14.41 -2.81
C GLU A 69 17.99 14.49 -3.13
N LYS A 70 18.37 14.63 -4.42
CA LYS A 70 19.76 14.66 -4.89
C LYS A 70 20.58 13.47 -4.36
N SER A 71 19.96 12.29 -4.31
CA SER A 71 20.60 11.09 -3.80
C SER A 71 21.57 10.53 -4.83
N GLU A 72 22.88 10.64 -4.56
CA GLU A 72 23.93 10.21 -5.50
C GLU A 72 24.31 8.73 -5.34
N ASN A 73 24.01 8.11 -4.19
CA ASN A 73 24.48 6.76 -3.82
C ASN A 73 23.43 5.65 -3.93
N ILE A 74 22.64 5.65 -5.01
CA ILE A 74 21.58 4.65 -5.24
C ILE A 74 22.09 3.55 -6.17
N SER A 75 22.12 2.31 -5.66
CA SER A 75 22.43 1.12 -6.44
C SER A 75 21.20 0.62 -7.22
N THR A 76 21.44 -0.20 -8.24
CA THR A 76 20.39 -0.91 -9.00
C THR A 76 19.54 -1.82 -8.11
N GLU A 77 20.14 -2.40 -7.06
CA GLU A 77 19.47 -3.19 -6.05
C GLU A 77 18.46 -2.37 -5.25
N ASP A 78 18.81 -1.11 -4.92
CA ASP A 78 17.91 -0.21 -4.21
C ASP A 78 16.71 0.14 -5.04
N VAL A 79 16.90 0.42 -6.34
CA VAL A 79 15.79 0.69 -7.25
C VAL A 79 14.84 -0.50 -7.28
N THR A 80 15.38 -1.72 -7.29
CA THR A 80 14.57 -2.95 -7.22
C THR A 80 13.81 -3.06 -5.90
N ARG A 81 14.46 -2.76 -4.78
CA ARG A 81 13.83 -2.73 -3.45
C ARG A 81 12.73 -1.67 -3.37
N MET A 82 12.98 -0.46 -3.89
CA MET A 82 12.00 0.63 -3.95
C MET A 82 10.78 0.23 -4.76
N ARG A 83 10.94 -0.40 -5.93
CA ARG A 83 9.82 -0.94 -6.72
C ARG A 83 8.97 -1.93 -5.90
N LYS A 84 9.62 -2.83 -5.16
CA LYS A 84 8.92 -3.76 -4.25
C LYS A 84 8.19 -2.98 -3.15
N CYS A 85 8.81 -1.98 -2.52
CA CYS A 85 8.16 -1.18 -1.48
C CYS A 85 6.92 -0.44 -2.01
N ILE A 86 7.01 0.15 -3.20
CA ILE A 86 5.88 0.80 -3.89
C ILE A 86 4.75 -0.21 -4.14
N HIS A 87 5.08 -1.38 -4.69
CA HIS A 87 4.10 -2.42 -4.97
C HIS A 87 3.40 -2.88 -3.68
N HIS A 88 4.15 -3.19 -2.62
CA HIS A 88 3.57 -3.57 -1.34
C HIS A 88 2.70 -2.46 -0.73
N ALA A 89 3.13 -1.20 -0.83
CA ALA A 89 2.33 -0.07 -0.34
C ALA A 89 0.98 0.03 -1.06
N ARG A 90 0.98 -0.09 -2.40
CA ARG A 90 -0.25 -0.11 -3.20
C ARG A 90 -1.14 -1.29 -2.85
N MET A 91 -0.56 -2.48 -2.71
CA MET A 91 -1.34 -3.67 -2.41
C MET A 91 -2.02 -3.64 -1.04
N LYS A 92 -1.49 -2.88 -0.08
CA LYS A 92 -2.15 -2.67 1.22
C LYS A 92 -3.42 -1.84 1.14
N VAL A 93 -3.57 -1.01 0.11
CA VAL A 93 -4.75 -0.15 -0.09
C VAL A 93 -5.89 -0.91 -0.78
N HIS A 94 -5.55 -1.84 -1.67
CA HIS A 94 -6.54 -2.63 -2.37
C HIS A 94 -7.19 -3.66 -1.44
N PRO A 95 -8.51 -3.90 -1.57
CA PRO A 95 -9.17 -4.97 -0.83
C PRO A 95 -8.53 -6.31 -1.19
N LYS A 96 -8.49 -7.22 -0.22
CA LYS A 96 -8.02 -8.59 -0.46
C LYS A 96 -8.93 -9.24 -1.49
N LEU A 97 -8.31 -9.92 -2.46
CA LEU A 97 -9.06 -10.68 -3.43
C LEU A 97 -9.82 -11.81 -2.70
N PRO A 98 -11.11 -12.01 -3.01
CA PRO A 98 -11.88 -13.13 -2.47
C PRO A 98 -11.21 -14.43 -2.90
N LYS A 99 -11.13 -15.39 -1.98
CA LYS A 99 -10.51 -16.70 -2.22
C LYS A 99 -11.55 -17.78 -2.49
N THR A 100 -12.77 -17.57 -2.01
CA THR A 100 -13.91 -18.47 -2.22
C THR A 100 -14.94 -17.83 -3.12
N LEU A 101 -15.77 -18.65 -3.74
CA LEU A 101 -16.88 -18.19 -4.56
C LEU A 101 -17.91 -17.40 -3.73
N GLU A 102 -18.14 -17.82 -2.49
CA GLU A 102 -19.05 -17.15 -1.57
C GLU A 102 -18.55 -15.75 -1.20
N GLU A 103 -17.27 -15.61 -0.83
CA GLU A 103 -16.63 -14.30 -0.58
C GLU A 103 -16.70 -13.39 -1.82
N LEU A 104 -16.55 -13.95 -3.03
CA LEU A 104 -16.71 -13.21 -4.28
C LEU A 104 -18.14 -12.70 -4.43
N GLN A 105 -19.13 -13.58 -4.31
CA GLN A 105 -20.54 -13.26 -4.45
C GLN A 105 -21.01 -12.19 -3.45
N GLU A 106 -20.45 -12.18 -2.23
CA GLU A 106 -20.74 -11.18 -1.20
C GLU A 106 -20.02 -9.84 -1.43
N SER A 107 -18.79 -9.85 -1.93
CA SER A 107 -18.00 -8.63 -2.14
C SER A 107 -18.41 -7.84 -3.38
N VAL A 108 -18.94 -8.52 -4.41
CA VAL A 108 -19.27 -7.90 -5.71
C VAL A 108 -20.27 -6.74 -5.59
N PRO A 109 -21.44 -6.84 -4.93
CA PRO A 109 -22.39 -5.72 -4.82
C PRO A 109 -21.75 -4.40 -4.36
N SER A 110 -20.96 -4.44 -3.29
CA SER A 110 -20.25 -3.27 -2.74
C SER A 110 -19.24 -2.65 -3.71
N PHE A 111 -18.66 -3.45 -4.60
CA PHE A 111 -17.74 -2.99 -5.63
C PHE A 111 -18.48 -2.33 -6.79
N LEU A 112 -19.64 -2.87 -7.15
CA LEU A 112 -20.41 -2.40 -8.30
C LEU A 112 -21.22 -1.13 -8.01
N GLU A 113 -21.67 -0.87 -6.77
CA GLU A 113 -22.42 0.36 -6.42
C GLU A 113 -21.72 1.67 -6.84
N LYS A 114 -20.41 1.64 -7.01
CA LYS A 114 -19.61 2.80 -7.46
C LYS A 114 -19.71 3.07 -8.97
N LYS A 115 -20.29 2.16 -9.74
CA LYS A 115 -20.43 2.27 -11.20
C LYS A 115 -21.86 1.88 -11.59
N ASN A 116 -22.42 2.53 -12.60
CA ASN A 116 -23.78 2.25 -13.10
C ASN A 116 -23.82 0.91 -13.87
N TRP A 117 -23.49 -0.18 -13.18
CA TRP A 117 -23.39 -1.53 -13.72
C TRP A 117 -24.63 -2.32 -13.32
N MET A 118 -25.15 -3.09 -14.27
CA MET A 118 -26.21 -4.05 -14.01
C MET A 118 -25.58 -5.39 -13.66
N TYR A 119 -26.13 -6.03 -12.64
CA TYR A 119 -25.54 -7.20 -12.02
C TYR A 119 -26.59 -8.23 -11.66
N ILE A 120 -26.30 -9.50 -11.98
CA ILE A 120 -27.10 -10.64 -11.56
C ILE A 120 -26.17 -11.62 -10.84
N ASN A 121 -26.55 -11.98 -9.62
CA ASN A 121 -25.90 -12.99 -8.81
C ASN A 121 -26.85 -14.18 -8.61
N ASP A 122 -26.69 -15.22 -9.40
CA ASP A 122 -27.39 -16.48 -9.13
C ASP A 122 -26.52 -17.37 -8.25
N LYS A 123 -26.84 -17.39 -6.95
CA LYS A 123 -26.14 -18.22 -5.95
C LYS A 123 -26.37 -19.72 -6.17
N ASN A 124 -27.50 -20.12 -6.74
CA ASN A 124 -27.83 -21.52 -6.93
C ASN A 124 -27.09 -22.12 -8.13
N SER A 125 -27.01 -21.34 -9.21
CA SER A 125 -26.31 -21.75 -10.43
C SER A 125 -24.83 -21.36 -10.45
N ASN A 126 -24.36 -20.64 -9.44
CA ASN A 126 -23.00 -20.08 -9.36
C ASN A 126 -22.64 -19.16 -10.55
N ILE A 127 -23.65 -18.45 -11.07
CA ILE A 127 -23.49 -17.56 -12.23
C ILE A 127 -23.42 -16.12 -11.74
N LEU A 128 -22.33 -15.46 -12.13
CA LEU A 128 -22.10 -14.04 -11.93
C LEU A 128 -22.20 -13.35 -13.29
N SER A 129 -23.22 -12.53 -13.50
CA SER A 129 -23.36 -11.76 -14.74
C SER A 129 -23.21 -10.27 -14.48
N LEU A 130 -22.31 -9.64 -15.23
CA LEU A 130 -22.01 -8.21 -15.18
C LEU A 130 -22.27 -7.60 -16.55
N THR A 131 -23.09 -6.57 -16.61
CA THR A 131 -23.43 -5.90 -17.86
C THR A 131 -23.68 -4.41 -17.66
N THR A 132 -23.91 -3.71 -18.77
CA THR A 132 -24.32 -2.31 -18.79
C THR A 132 -25.61 -2.19 -19.59
N GLU A 133 -26.33 -1.09 -19.41
CA GLU A 133 -27.51 -0.79 -20.21
C GLU A 133 -27.17 -0.72 -21.72
N GLN A 134 -26.00 -0.19 -22.06
CA GLN A 134 -25.49 -0.17 -23.44
C GLN A 134 -25.28 -1.57 -24.01
N ASN A 135 -24.71 -2.48 -23.23
CA ASN A 135 -24.50 -3.86 -23.67
C ASN A 135 -25.83 -4.59 -23.86
N LEU A 136 -26.80 -4.39 -22.96
CA LEU A 136 -28.12 -5.00 -23.08
C LEU A 136 -28.90 -4.46 -24.28
N SER A 137 -28.90 -3.14 -24.48
CA SER A 137 -29.54 -2.51 -25.64
C SER A 137 -28.91 -2.98 -26.96
N PHE A 138 -27.58 -3.14 -27.01
CA PHE A 138 -26.92 -3.76 -28.15
C PHE A 138 -27.42 -5.20 -28.36
N MET A 139 -27.41 -6.04 -27.32
CA MET A 139 -27.87 -7.43 -27.44
C MET A 139 -29.32 -7.56 -27.88
N THR A 140 -30.23 -6.72 -27.37
CA THR A 140 -31.66 -6.80 -27.72
C THR A 140 -31.96 -6.24 -29.11
N THR A 141 -31.21 -5.23 -29.58
CA THR A 141 -31.44 -4.60 -30.88
C THR A 141 -31.03 -5.51 -32.05
N TYR A 142 -29.98 -6.33 -31.90
CA TYR A 142 -29.46 -7.16 -32.99
C TYR A 142 -29.98 -8.62 -33.01
N TRP A 143 -30.67 -9.08 -31.96
CA TRP A 143 -31.16 -10.47 -31.88
C TRP A 143 -32.63 -10.67 -32.25
N ILE A 144 -33.41 -9.59 -32.50
CA ILE A 144 -34.84 -9.69 -32.87
C ILE A 144 -35.07 -9.79 -34.40
N ILE A 145 -34.01 -9.99 -35.21
CA ILE A 145 -34.14 -10.11 -36.69
C ILE A 145 -34.05 -11.57 -37.18
N THR A 146 -34.76 -12.49 -36.53
CA THR A 146 -34.98 -13.86 -37.05
C THR A 146 -36.42 -14.28 -36.82
#